data_AF-A0A6A6DVU0-F1
#
_entry.id   AF-A0A6A6DVU0-F1
#
_cell.length_a   1.000
_cell.length_b   1.000
_cell.length_c   1.000
_cell.angle_alpha   90.00
_cell.angle_beta   90.00
_cell.angle_gamma   90.00
#
_symmetry.space_group_name_H-M   'P 1'
#
loop_
_entity.id
_entity.type
_entity.pdbx_description
1 polymer ?
#
loop_
_entity_poly.entity_id
_entity_poly.type
_entity_poly.pdbx_seq_one_letter_code
_entity_poly.pdbx_strand_id
1 'polypeptide(L)'
;MLTGDSYDYHCHSNLVRAILPHGLTEFDVHDVLNVFQVTGLDSEGRYFMEASPATPDAFIDFFAEQDLLCALSTCPGGDLSAWGWTQATEGGNREKGKEEGKESDERGVMKRTCRPIKVEVWEIEESIRASVLKEWKPPERSGYRGMHGMGIPGGEM
;
A
#
# COMPACT_ATOMS: atom_id res chain seq x y z
N MET A 1 16.18 10.06 -3.79
CA MET A 1 15.14 9.94 -4.83
C MET A 1 15.41 10.94 -5.94
N LEU A 2 14.96 10.66 -7.17
CA LEU A 2 15.32 11.34 -8.44
C LEU A 2 15.03 12.85 -8.51
N THR A 3 14.36 13.44 -7.53
CA THR A 3 14.05 14.87 -7.47
C THR A 3 15.06 15.70 -6.68
N GLY A 4 15.99 15.06 -5.95
CA GLY A 4 16.96 15.77 -5.09
C GLY A 4 16.41 16.26 -3.75
N ASP A 5 15.10 16.11 -3.52
CA ASP A 5 14.43 16.46 -2.26
C ASP A 5 14.51 15.31 -1.24
N SER A 6 14.68 15.65 0.04
CA SER A 6 14.55 14.72 1.16
C SER A 6 13.13 14.76 1.74
N TYR A 7 12.40 13.64 1.67
CA TYR A 7 11.09 13.50 2.31
C TYR A 7 10.89 12.07 2.82
N ASP A 8 10.56 11.94 4.12
CA ASP A 8 10.58 10.65 4.81
C ASP A 8 9.20 10.09 5.16
N TYR A 9 8.12 10.73 4.69
CA TYR A 9 6.73 10.35 5.00
C TYR A 9 5.98 9.77 3.80
N HIS A 10 6.70 9.09 2.91
CA HIS A 10 6.12 8.26 1.85
C HIS A 10 5.57 6.95 2.42
N CYS A 11 4.65 6.29 1.69
CA CYS A 11 4.07 5.02 2.13
C CYS A 11 5.12 3.97 2.48
N HIS A 12 6.14 3.82 1.62
CA HIS A 12 7.25 2.91 1.87
C HIS A 12 7.92 3.17 3.23
N SER A 13 8.36 4.40 3.48
CA SER A 13 9.00 4.79 4.74
C SER A 13 8.08 4.64 5.95
N ASN A 14 6.78 4.88 5.79
CA ASN A 14 5.78 4.64 6.85
C ASN A 14 5.69 3.15 7.19
N LEU A 15 5.65 2.28 6.19
CA LEU A 15 5.59 0.83 6.37
C LEU A 15 6.86 0.29 7.00
N VAL A 16 8.05 0.73 6.54
CA VAL A 16 9.33 0.38 7.17
C VAL A 16 9.28 0.70 8.67
N ARG A 17 8.88 1.92 9.04
CA ARG A 17 8.77 2.31 10.45
C ARG A 17 7.76 1.47 11.24
N ALA A 18 6.64 1.09 10.61
CA ALA A 18 5.59 0.30 11.26
C ALA A 18 6.05 -1.14 11.58
N ILE A 19 6.91 -1.74 10.74
CA ILE A 19 7.33 -3.14 10.92
C ILE A 19 8.61 -3.29 11.76
N LEU A 20 9.42 -2.23 11.92
CA LEU A 20 10.66 -2.27 12.72
C LEU A 20 10.46 -2.84 14.15
N PRO A 21 9.41 -2.49 14.91
CA PRO A 21 9.18 -3.04 16.25
C PRO A 21 8.95 -4.56 16.28
N HIS A 22 8.64 -5.17 15.12
CA HIS A 22 8.44 -6.61 14.96
C HIS A 22 9.71 -7.34 14.52
N GLY A 23 10.86 -6.66 14.51
CA GLY A 23 12.16 -7.25 14.13
C GLY A 23 12.36 -7.41 12.62
N LEU A 24 11.48 -6.80 11.82
CA LEU A 24 11.57 -6.79 10.37
C LEU A 24 12.35 -5.56 9.86
N THR A 25 12.77 -5.60 8.60
CA THR A 25 13.62 -4.61 7.96
C THR A 25 12.96 -4.03 6.71
N GLU A 26 13.61 -3.04 6.09
CA GLU A 26 13.13 -2.48 4.82
C GLU A 26 12.96 -3.54 3.71
N PHE A 27 13.75 -4.62 3.73
CA PHE A 27 13.65 -5.72 2.76
C PHE A 27 12.39 -6.57 2.90
N ASP A 28 11.70 -6.46 4.03
CA ASP A 28 10.44 -7.16 4.29
C ASP A 28 9.22 -6.33 3.84
N VAL A 29 9.42 -5.06 3.46
CA VAL A 29 8.38 -4.26 2.80
C VAL A 29 8.29 -4.68 1.33
N HIS A 30 7.11 -5.12 0.94
CA HIS A 30 6.79 -5.57 -0.41
C HIS A 30 5.79 -4.62 -1.09
N ASP A 31 5.51 -4.87 -2.37
CA ASP A 31 4.45 -4.19 -3.10
C ASP A 31 3.12 -4.28 -2.35
N VAL A 32 2.36 -3.19 -2.38
CA VAL A 32 1.19 -2.99 -1.51
C VAL A 32 -0.12 -3.31 -2.22
N LEU A 33 -1.12 -3.72 -1.43
CA LEU A 33 -2.52 -3.56 -1.81
C LEU A 33 -2.93 -2.11 -1.57
N ASN A 34 -3.22 -1.37 -2.65
CA ASN A 34 -3.66 0.03 -2.56
C ASN A 34 -5.16 0.11 -2.23
N VAL A 35 -5.50 0.04 -0.94
CA VAL A 35 -6.89 0.11 -0.46
C VAL A 35 -7.52 1.46 -0.82
N PHE A 36 -8.72 1.42 -1.41
CA PHE A 36 -9.51 2.57 -1.90
C PHE A 36 -8.89 3.40 -3.04
N GLN A 37 -7.71 3.04 -3.55
CA GLN A 37 -7.11 3.76 -4.67
C GLN A 37 -7.77 3.36 -5.99
N VAL A 38 -8.20 4.34 -6.79
CA VAL A 38 -8.73 4.09 -8.15
C VAL A 38 -7.62 4.23 -9.16
N THR A 39 -7.23 3.12 -9.75
CA THR A 39 -6.11 3.06 -10.69
C THR A 39 -6.38 2.07 -11.81
N GLY A 40 -5.70 2.24 -12.93
CA GLY A 40 -5.79 1.33 -14.05
C GLY A 40 -4.68 1.54 -15.06
N LEU A 41 -4.83 0.88 -16.21
CA LEU A 41 -4.00 1.08 -17.38
C LEU A 41 -4.87 1.67 -18.48
N ASP A 42 -4.39 2.73 -19.13
CA ASP A 42 -5.07 3.29 -20.29
C ASP A 42 -4.88 2.41 -21.55
N SER A 43 -5.42 2.85 -22.69
CA SER A 43 -5.31 2.11 -23.97
C SER A 43 -3.87 1.94 -24.47
N GLU A 44 -2.92 2.72 -23.96
CA GLU A 44 -1.49 2.64 -24.28
C GLU A 44 -0.71 1.84 -23.21
N GLY A 45 -1.37 1.32 -22.18
CA GLY A 45 -0.75 0.58 -21.09
C GLY A 45 -0.07 1.47 -20.05
N ARG A 46 -0.36 2.77 -20.02
CA ARG A 46 0.20 3.71 -19.04
C ARG A 46 -0.63 3.67 -17.76
N TYR A 47 0.06 3.69 -16.62
CA TYR A 47 -0.59 3.72 -15.32
C TYR A 47 -1.27 5.07 -15.07
N PHE A 48 -2.53 5.03 -14.66
CA PHE A 48 -3.28 6.22 -14.26
C PHE A 48 -3.89 6.05 -12.87
N MET A 49 -4.19 7.19 -12.26
CA MET A 49 -4.88 7.27 -10.97
C MET A 49 -6.00 8.30 -11.07
N GLU A 50 -7.11 8.03 -10.39
CA GLU A 50 -8.25 8.94 -10.28
C GLU A 50 -8.60 9.20 -8.82
N ALA A 51 -9.43 10.23 -8.60
CA ALA A 51 -9.96 10.53 -7.29
C ALA A 51 -10.75 9.33 -6.74
N SER A 52 -10.46 8.96 -5.50
CA SER A 52 -11.16 7.86 -4.84
C SER A 52 -12.64 8.22 -4.62
N PRO A 53 -13.58 7.32 -4.95
CA PRO A 53 -15.00 7.48 -4.65
C PRO A 53 -15.34 7.05 -3.20
N ALA A 54 -14.35 6.63 -2.41
CA ALA A 54 -14.57 6.15 -1.06
C ALA A 54 -15.19 7.25 -0.17
N THR A 55 -16.20 6.87 0.59
CA THR A 55 -16.88 7.74 1.57
C THR A 55 -16.46 7.34 2.99
N PRO A 56 -16.81 8.13 4.02
CA PRO A 56 -16.56 7.75 5.42
C PRO A 56 -17.21 6.41 5.84
N ASP A 57 -18.23 5.95 5.11
CA ASP A 57 -18.94 4.70 5.34
C ASP A 57 -18.39 3.53 4.51
N ALA A 58 -17.40 3.79 3.63
CA ALA A 58 -16.80 2.74 2.81
C ALA A 58 -15.84 1.89 3.64
N PHE A 59 -15.98 0.57 3.54
CA PHE A 59 -15.11 -0.40 4.20
C PHE A 59 -14.83 -1.60 3.31
N ILE A 60 -13.78 -2.33 3.66
CA ILE A 60 -13.45 -3.65 3.10
C ILE A 60 -13.13 -4.58 4.26
N ASP A 61 -13.77 -5.74 4.28
CA ASP A 61 -13.54 -6.76 5.28
C ASP A 61 -12.65 -7.86 4.73
N PHE A 62 -11.73 -8.33 5.58
CA PHE A 62 -10.87 -9.47 5.29
C PHE A 62 -11.12 -10.55 6.34
N PHE A 63 -11.17 -11.80 5.88
CA PHE A 63 -11.09 -12.96 6.77
C PHE A 63 -9.63 -13.43 6.82
N ALA A 64 -9.03 -13.45 8.00
CA ALA A 64 -7.65 -13.90 8.19
C ALA A 64 -7.59 -15.44 8.16
N GLU A 65 -7.21 -16.00 7.01
CA GLU A 65 -7.08 -17.46 6.88
C GLU A 65 -5.87 -18.05 7.62
N GLN A 66 -4.91 -17.20 8.03
CA GLN A 66 -3.75 -17.55 8.83
C GLN A 66 -3.41 -16.39 9.76
N ASP A 67 -2.46 -16.60 10.68
CA ASP A 67 -1.95 -15.52 11.53
C ASP A 67 -1.22 -14.48 10.66
N LEU A 68 -1.59 -13.22 10.80
CA LEU A 68 -1.07 -12.12 9.97
C LEU A 68 -0.45 -11.02 10.83
N LEU A 69 0.66 -10.47 10.34
CA LEU A 69 1.13 -9.14 10.71
C LEU A 69 0.80 -8.19 9.56
N CYS A 70 -0.13 -7.27 9.78
CA CYS A 70 -0.54 -6.29 8.79
C CYS A 70 0.04 -4.91 9.14
N ALA A 71 0.77 -4.29 8.20
CA ALA A 71 1.18 -2.90 8.29
C ALA A 71 0.33 -2.05 7.32
N LEU A 72 -0.13 -0.89 7.79
CA LEU A 72 -0.93 0.03 6.99
C LEU A 72 -0.32 1.44 7.02
N SER A 73 -0.32 2.10 5.86
CA SER A 73 0.10 3.50 5.73
C SER A 73 -1.05 4.32 5.15
N THR A 74 -1.42 5.40 5.84
CA THR A 74 -2.30 6.44 5.28
C THR A 74 -1.49 7.27 4.27
N CYS A 75 -1.77 7.08 2.98
CA CYS A 75 -0.98 7.69 1.90
C CYS A 75 -0.96 9.23 1.99
N PRO A 76 0.21 9.89 1.86
CA PRO A 76 0.28 11.35 1.84
C PRO A 76 -0.36 11.98 0.59
N GLY A 77 -0.71 11.18 -0.42
CA GLY A 77 -1.49 11.59 -1.59
C GLY A 77 -2.99 11.78 -1.32
N GLY A 78 -3.47 11.39 -0.13
CA GLY A 78 -4.87 11.49 0.25
C GLY A 78 -5.80 10.68 -0.65
N ASP A 79 -6.86 11.30 -1.15
CA ASP A 79 -7.82 10.68 -2.08
C ASP A 79 -7.43 10.80 -3.56
N LEU A 80 -6.24 11.35 -3.85
CA LEU A 80 -5.72 11.63 -5.19
C LEU A 80 -6.50 12.65 -6.03
N SER A 81 -7.54 13.30 -5.48
CA SER A 81 -8.28 14.37 -6.16
C SER A 81 -7.41 15.61 -6.47
N ALA A 82 -6.33 15.79 -5.69
CA ALA A 82 -5.35 16.85 -5.88
C ALA A 82 -4.11 16.42 -6.69
N TRP A 83 -4.02 15.16 -7.14
CA TRP A 83 -2.82 14.60 -7.79
C TRP A 83 -2.58 15.12 -9.22
N GLY A 84 -3.63 15.29 -10.02
CA GLY A 84 -3.52 15.72 -11.42
C GLY A 84 -3.10 17.18 -11.62
N TRP A 85 -3.44 18.07 -10.68
CA TRP A 85 -3.08 19.49 -10.74
C TRP A 85 -1.57 19.73 -10.66
N THR A 86 -0.84 18.80 -10.04
CA THR A 86 0.62 18.87 -9.85
C THR A 86 1.44 18.27 -11.00
N GLN A 87 0.84 17.46 -11.89
CA GLN A 87 1.52 16.98 -13.10
C GLN A 87 1.23 17.83 -14.34
N ALA A 88 0.11 18.56 -14.37
CA ALA A 88 -0.19 19.51 -15.45
C ALA A 88 0.86 20.63 -15.57
N THR A 89 1.63 20.89 -14.52
CA THR A 89 2.76 21.82 -14.49
C THR A 89 4.08 21.21 -14.99
N GLU A 90 4.16 19.89 -15.18
CA GLU A 90 5.38 19.21 -15.66
C GLU A 90 5.37 18.93 -17.18
N GLY A 91 4.23 19.10 -17.86
CA GLY A 91 4.08 18.80 -19.30
C GLY A 91 3.64 19.94 -20.22
N GLY A 92 3.19 21.09 -19.68
CA GLY A 92 2.72 22.23 -20.47
C GLY A 92 3.70 23.40 -20.47
N ASN A 93 4.35 23.63 -21.60
CA ASN A 93 5.11 24.83 -21.99
C ASN A 93 5.61 25.75 -20.84
N ARG A 94 6.88 25.62 -20.46
CA ARG A 94 7.58 26.55 -19.55
C ARG A 94 7.65 27.95 -20.17
N GLU A 95 6.61 28.75 -19.99
CA GLU A 95 6.77 30.20 -19.98
C GLU A 95 7.20 30.65 -18.58
N LYS A 96 8.26 31.46 -18.60
CA LYS A 96 9.07 31.89 -17.48
C LYS A 96 8.24 32.66 -16.45
N GLY A 97 8.30 32.19 -15.21
CA GLY A 97 7.89 32.93 -14.02
C GLY A 97 8.50 32.33 -12.76
N LYS A 98 9.84 32.21 -12.70
CA LYS A 98 10.52 31.88 -11.44
C LYS A 98 10.47 33.10 -10.52
N GLU A 99 9.58 33.08 -9.53
CA GLU A 99 9.85 33.74 -8.25
C GLU A 99 10.61 32.73 -7.39
N GLU A 100 11.89 33.01 -7.15
CA GLU A 100 12.72 32.27 -6.21
C GLU A 100 12.21 32.54 -4.78
N GLY A 101 11.77 31.49 -4.07
CA GLY A 101 11.48 31.58 -2.63
C GLY A 101 10.12 31.06 -2.14
N LYS A 102 9.27 30.48 -2.99
CA LYS A 102 8.06 29.76 -2.53
C LYS A 102 8.22 28.26 -2.78
N GLU A 103 8.57 27.55 -1.71
CA GLU A 103 8.38 26.11 -1.59
C GLU A 103 6.96 25.79 -2.06
N SER A 104 6.81 24.96 -3.10
CA SER A 104 5.49 24.74 -3.69
C SER A 104 4.56 24.11 -2.64
N ASP A 105 3.47 24.80 -2.31
CA ASP A 105 2.36 24.38 -1.42
C ASP A 105 1.64 23.11 -1.95
N GLU A 106 2.15 22.47 -3.00
CA GLU A 106 1.62 21.30 -3.70
C GLU A 106 1.45 20.08 -2.78
N ARG A 107 2.47 19.78 -1.95
CA ARG A 107 2.39 18.74 -0.90
C ARG A 107 1.42 19.12 0.22
N GLY A 108 1.26 20.42 0.47
CA GLY A 108 0.28 20.95 1.40
C GLY A 108 -1.14 20.70 0.91
N VAL A 109 -1.39 20.82 -0.40
CA VAL A 109 -2.71 20.58 -1.00
C VAL A 109 -3.14 19.12 -0.86
N MET A 110 -2.31 18.14 -1.22
CA MET A 110 -2.67 16.72 -1.10
C MET A 110 -2.94 16.33 0.35
N LYS A 111 -2.12 16.82 1.29
CA LYS A 111 -2.32 16.59 2.73
C LYS A 111 -3.68 17.04 3.25
N ARG A 112 -4.33 18.04 2.63
CA ARG A 112 -5.69 18.48 3.01
C ARG A 112 -6.75 17.41 2.75
N THR A 113 -6.47 16.47 1.85
CA THR A 113 -7.34 15.32 1.53
C THR A 113 -6.95 14.04 2.29
N CYS A 114 -5.85 14.05 3.05
CA CYS A 114 -5.48 12.91 3.88
C CYS A 114 -6.48 12.70 5.02
N ARG A 115 -6.86 11.46 5.25
CA ARG A 115 -7.74 11.03 6.34
C ARG A 115 -7.12 9.84 7.06
N PRO A 116 -7.36 9.69 8.38
CA PRO A 116 -7.00 8.46 9.07
C PRO A 116 -7.83 7.29 8.52
N ILE A 117 -7.24 6.09 8.47
CA ILE A 117 -7.95 4.85 8.19
C ILE A 117 -8.18 4.14 9.52
N LYS A 118 -9.44 3.78 9.79
CA LYS A 118 -9.80 2.98 10.95
C LYS A 118 -9.60 1.50 10.61
N VAL A 119 -8.97 0.77 11.53
CA VAL A 119 -8.83 -0.70 11.45
C VAL A 119 -9.48 -1.28 12.69
N GLU A 120 -10.34 -2.27 12.48
CA GLU A 120 -11.00 -3.03 13.53
C GLU A 120 -10.68 -4.51 13.33
N VAL A 121 -10.43 -5.21 14.43
CA VAL A 121 -10.18 -6.65 14.42
C VAL A 121 -11.28 -7.29 15.24
N TRP A 122 -12.00 -8.21 14.62
CA TRP A 122 -13.08 -8.97 15.24
C TRP A 122 -12.73 -10.44 15.32
N GLU A 123 -13.23 -11.09 16.36
CA GLU A 123 -13.15 -12.53 16.52
C GLU A 123 -14.55 -13.11 16.38
N ILE A 124 -14.68 -14.25 15.70
CA ILE A 124 -15.97 -14.95 15.59
C ILE A 124 -16.43 -15.35 16.99
N GLU A 125 -17.67 -15.02 17.34
CA GLU A 125 -18.25 -15.35 18.64
C GLU A 125 -18.14 -16.85 18.94
N GLU A 126 -17.65 -17.17 20.14
CA GLU A 126 -17.36 -18.55 20.56
C GLU A 126 -18.57 -19.48 20.42
N SER A 127 -19.78 -18.97 20.68
CA SER A 127 -21.03 -19.73 20.63
C SER A 127 -21.38 -20.27 19.23
N ILE A 128 -20.94 -19.58 18.16
CA ILE A 128 -21.23 -19.93 16.76
C ILE A 128 -19.98 -20.36 15.98
N ARG A 129 -18.78 -20.16 16.53
CA ARG A 129 -17.50 -20.42 15.84
C ARG A 129 -17.41 -21.80 15.23
N ALA A 130 -17.74 -22.83 16.01
CA ALA A 130 -17.69 -24.22 15.56
C ALA A 130 -18.66 -24.53 14.41
N SER A 131 -19.80 -23.82 14.33
CA SER A 131 -20.79 -24.05 13.28
C SER A 131 -20.40 -23.32 11.99
N VAL A 132 -19.93 -22.07 12.07
CA VAL A 132 -19.56 -21.27 10.89
C VAL A 132 -18.23 -21.70 10.29
N LEU A 133 -17.30 -22.24 11.09
CA LEU A 133 -16.01 -22.76 10.62
C LEU A 133 -15.99 -24.28 10.40
N LYS A 134 -17.15 -24.97 10.44
CA LYS A 134 -17.23 -26.45 10.44
C LYS A 134 -16.43 -27.12 9.32
N GLU A 135 -16.44 -26.55 8.11
CA GLU A 135 -15.77 -27.09 6.93
C GLU A 135 -14.51 -26.29 6.54
N TRP A 136 -14.25 -25.20 7.24
CA TRP A 136 -13.06 -24.40 7.01
C TRP A 136 -11.81 -25.10 7.55
N LYS A 137 -10.72 -25.00 6.80
CA LYS A 137 -9.41 -25.52 7.19
C LYS A 137 -8.36 -24.45 6.90
N PRO A 138 -7.35 -24.27 7.78
CA PRO A 138 -6.23 -23.39 7.49
C PRO A 138 -5.54 -23.78 6.17
N PRO A 139 -5.10 -22.81 5.35
CA PRO A 139 -4.38 -23.08 4.12
C PRO A 139 -3.01 -23.70 4.41
N GLU A 140 -2.61 -24.63 3.54
CA GLU A 140 -1.28 -25.24 3.59
C GLU A 140 -0.31 -24.50 2.66
N ARG A 141 0.98 -24.51 3.02
CA ARG A 141 2.03 -24.01 2.12
C ARG A 141 2.04 -24.82 0.83
N SER A 142 2.41 -24.19 -0.29
CA SER A 142 2.57 -24.88 -1.57
C SER A 142 3.44 -26.13 -1.40
N GLY A 143 2.94 -27.29 -1.82
CA GLY A 143 3.63 -28.59 -1.73
C GLY A 143 4.84 -28.75 -2.66
N TYR A 144 5.23 -27.68 -3.36
CA TYR A 144 6.39 -27.67 -4.23
C TYR A 144 7.69 -27.77 -3.41
N ARG A 145 8.52 -28.78 -3.73
CA ARG A 145 9.72 -29.11 -2.94
C ARG A 145 10.91 -28.16 -3.14
N GLY A 146 10.79 -27.11 -3.95
CA GLY A 146 11.83 -26.08 -4.08
C GLY A 146 13.08 -26.49 -4.89
N MET A 147 13.04 -27.60 -5.63
CA MET A 147 14.24 -28.15 -6.28
C MET A 147 14.31 -27.90 -7.80
N HIS A 148 13.26 -27.40 -8.43
CA HIS A 148 13.20 -27.12 -9.88
C HIS A 148 13.61 -28.32 -10.75
N GLY A 149 13.28 -29.54 -10.30
CA GLY A 149 13.65 -30.79 -10.97
C GLY A 149 15.13 -31.18 -10.82
N MET A 150 15.91 -30.43 -10.05
CA MET A 150 17.32 -30.71 -9.81
C MET A 150 17.48 -31.57 -8.55
N GLY A 151 18.31 -32.61 -8.61
CA GLY A 151 18.87 -33.22 -7.41
C GLY A 151 20.18 -32.53 -7.09
N ILE A 152 20.19 -31.50 -6.24
CA ILE A 152 21.44 -30.88 -5.78
C ILE A 152 21.99 -31.77 -4.66
N PRO A 153 23.13 -32.46 -4.84
CA PRO A 153 23.73 -33.26 -3.78
C PRO A 153 24.22 -32.31 -2.68
N GLY A 154 23.72 -32.47 -1.45
CA GLY A 154 24.11 -31.66 -0.29
C GLY A 154 25.45 -32.05 0.36
N GLY A 155 26.21 -32.96 -0.25
CA GLY A 155 27.33 -33.66 0.37
C GLY A 155 26.88 -34.88 1.19
N GLU A 156 27.84 -35.72 1.60
CA GLU A 156 27.60 -36.84 2.52
C GLU A 156 27.53 -36.30 3.97
N MET A 157 26.55 -36.78 4.74
CA MET A 157 26.39 -36.48 6.17
C MET A 157 27.51 -37.12 7.00
#